data_AF-A0A4R7BB21-F1
#
_entry.id   AF-A0A4R7BB21-F1
#
_cell.length_a   1.000
_cell.length_b   1.000
_cell.length_c   1.000
_cell.angle_alpha   90.00
_cell.angle_beta   90.00
_cell.angle_gamma   90.00
#
_symmetry.space_group_name_H-M   'P 1'
#
loop_
_entity.id
_entity.type
_entity.pdbx_description
1 polymer ?
#
loop_
_entity_poly.entity_id
_entity_poly.type
_entity_poly.pdbx_seq_one_letter_code
_entity_poly.pdbx_strand_id
1 'polypeptide(L)'
;MAITLSKPVSLCYEPQKFRSLLADAFNNASSDWDRTFIGDMIDRHKSYGDNMHLSALQRHHLERIANNLESTHVRKRHHRPAA
;
A
#
# COMPACT_ATOMS: atom_id res chain seq x y z
N MET A 1 -11.56 -8.26 25.11
CA MET A 1 -10.24 -8.54 24.52
C MET A 1 -10.07 -7.63 23.31
N ALA A 2 -9.26 -6.58 23.42
CA ALA A 2 -9.02 -5.68 22.30
C ALA A 2 -8.17 -6.43 21.27
N ILE A 3 -8.75 -6.76 20.13
CA ILE A 3 -8.04 -7.36 19.01
C ILE A 3 -7.02 -6.32 18.56
N THR A 4 -5.74 -6.54 18.81
CA THR A 4 -4.69 -5.72 18.20
C THR A 4 -4.79 -5.93 16.69
N LEU A 5 -5.45 -4.99 15.99
CA LEU A 5 -5.68 -4.98 14.54
C LEU A 5 -4.40 -4.67 13.75
N SER A 6 -3.24 -4.86 14.36
CA SER A 6 -1.93 -4.67 13.78
C SER A 6 -1.17 -5.99 13.76
N LYS A 7 -0.58 -6.30 12.61
CA LYS A 7 0.22 -7.50 12.39
C LYS A 7 1.64 -7.08 11.99
N PRO A 8 2.66 -7.86 12.32
CA PRO A 8 4.01 -7.59 11.86
C PRO A 8 4.09 -7.71 10.34
N VAL A 9 4.92 -6.87 9.72
CA VAL A 9 5.13 -6.83 8.27
C VAL A 9 5.52 -8.20 7.74
N SER A 10 6.42 -8.92 8.43
CA SER A 10 6.85 -10.28 8.07
C SER A 10 5.72 -11.29 7.90
N LEU A 11 4.59 -11.10 8.59
CA LEU A 11 3.44 -12.00 8.53
C LEU A 11 2.44 -11.59 7.44
N CYS A 12 2.56 -10.38 6.90
CA CYS A 12 1.71 -9.86 5.84
C CYS A 12 2.39 -9.84 4.46
N TYR A 13 3.71 -9.63 4.42
CA TYR A 13 4.48 -9.45 3.20
C TYR A 13 5.85 -10.09 3.32
N GLU A 14 6.39 -10.54 2.19
CA GLU A 14 7.81 -10.85 2.12
C GLU A 14 8.66 -9.57 2.18
N PRO A 15 9.87 -9.62 2.76
CA PRO A 15 10.70 -8.42 2.98
C PRO A 15 10.97 -7.64 1.69
N GLN A 16 11.23 -8.35 0.59
CA GLN A 16 11.47 -7.73 -0.72
C GLN A 16 10.21 -7.09 -1.29
N LYS A 17 9.06 -7.77 -1.15
CA LYS A 17 7.77 -7.29 -1.65
C LYS A 17 7.31 -6.03 -0.91
N PHE A 18 7.54 -5.96 0.40
CA PHE A 18 7.20 -4.78 1.18
C PHE A 18 8.05 -3.56 0.79
N ARG A 19 9.36 -3.76 0.54
CA ARG A 19 10.25 -2.70 0.05
C ARG A 19 9.83 -2.18 -1.32
N SER A 20 9.45 -3.06 -2.24
CA SER A 20 8.89 -2.65 -3.53
C SER A 20 7.58 -1.87 -3.36
N LEU A 21 6.68 -2.33 -2.49
CA LEU A 21 5.41 -1.65 -2.21
C LEU A 21 5.62 -0.23 -1.67
N LEU A 22 6.59 -0.03 -0.76
CA LEU A 22 6.95 1.30 -0.27
C LEU A 22 7.53 2.19 -1.37
N ALA A 23 8.36 1.63 -2.26
CA ALA A 23 8.92 2.36 -3.39
C ALA A 23 7.84 2.77 -4.41
N ASP A 24 6.93 1.86 -4.74
CA ASP A 24 5.80 2.12 -5.63
C ASP A 24 4.87 3.18 -5.03
N ALA A 25 4.55 3.05 -3.74
CA ALA A 25 3.77 4.06 -3.03
C ALA A 25 4.46 5.43 -3.04
N PHE A 26 5.78 5.48 -2.81
CA PHE A 26 6.54 6.74 -2.84
C PHE A 26 6.50 7.42 -4.21
N ASN A 27 6.62 6.64 -5.30
CA ASN A 27 6.52 7.15 -6.66
C ASN A 27 5.09 7.62 -7.00
N ASN A 28 4.08 6.92 -6.48
CA ASN A 28 2.67 7.19 -6.74
C ASN A 28 2.04 8.19 -5.75
N ALA A 29 2.79 8.67 -4.77
CA ALA A 29 2.34 9.63 -3.78
C ALA A 29 2.03 10.99 -4.43
N SER A 30 0.75 11.29 -4.57
CA SER A 30 0.27 12.49 -5.25
C SER A 30 0.17 13.71 -4.32
N SER A 31 -0.10 13.49 -3.03
CA SER A 31 -0.27 14.57 -2.04
C SER A 31 0.91 14.65 -1.06
N ASP A 32 1.19 15.84 -0.53
CA ASP A 32 2.19 16.04 0.54
C ASP A 32 1.91 15.19 1.79
N TRP A 33 0.63 14.97 2.08
CA TRP A 33 0.20 14.08 3.15
C TRP A 33 0.55 12.61 2.88
N ASP A 34 0.38 12.13 1.65
CA ASP A 34 0.75 10.75 1.27
C ASP A 34 2.27 10.57 1.32
N ARG A 35 3.04 11.56 0.86
CA ARG A 35 4.52 11.56 0.96
C ARG A 35 4.98 11.51 2.40
N THR A 36 4.37 12.29 3.28
CA THR A 36 4.70 12.29 4.72
C THR A 36 4.37 10.92 5.35
N PHE A 37 3.21 10.35 5.03
CA PHE A 37 2.82 9.02 5.49
C PHE A 37 3.80 7.94 5.03
N ILE A 38 4.18 7.92 3.76
CA ILE A 38 5.12 6.93 3.22
C ILE A 38 6.53 7.15 3.78
N GLY A 39 6.97 8.40 3.93
CA GLY A 39 8.25 8.73 4.56
C GLY A 39 8.35 8.16 5.98
N ASP A 40 7.29 8.34 6.77
CA ASP A 40 7.21 7.77 8.12
C ASP A 40 7.18 6.23 8.12
N MET A 41 6.50 5.60 7.15
CA MET A 41 6.55 4.13 6.97
C MET A 41 7.96 3.63 6.63
N ILE A 42 8.68 4.33 5.76
CA ILE A 42 10.05 3.98 5.36
C ILE A 42 11.00 4.13 6.54
N ASP A 43 10.91 5.23 7.29
CA ASP A 43 11.75 5.47 8.46
C ASP A 43 11.54 4.42 9.55
N ARG A 44 10.27 4.09 9.83
CA ARG A 44 9.92 3.00 10.74
C ARG A 44 10.41 1.65 10.25
N HIS A 45 10.28 1.36 8.96
CA HIS A 45 10.81 0.12 8.40
C HIS A 45 12.35 0.07 8.48
N LYS A 46 13.05 1.20 8.35
CA LYS A 46 14.50 1.27 8.54
C LYS A 46 14.91 1.03 10.00
N SER A 47 14.11 1.51 10.96
CA SER A 47 14.38 1.38 12.38
C SER A 47 14.01 0.01 12.95
N TYR A 48 12.87 -0.54 12.55
CA TYR A 48 12.29 -1.78 13.11
C TYR A 48 12.40 -3.00 12.18
N GLY A 49 12.70 -2.79 10.89
CA GLY A 49 12.71 -3.85 9.88
C GLY A 49 11.38 -4.58 9.78
N ASP A 50 11.44 -5.89 9.63
CA ASP A 50 10.30 -6.78 9.51
C ASP A 50 9.46 -6.93 10.80
N ASN A 51 9.96 -6.44 11.94
CA ASN A 51 9.22 -6.37 13.21
C ASN A 51 8.29 -5.15 13.29
N MET A 52 8.30 -4.29 12.25
CA MET A 52 7.34 -3.19 12.15
C MET A 52 5.92 -3.75 12.13
N HIS A 53 5.03 -3.16 12.94
CA HIS A 53 3.63 -3.52 12.97
C HIS A 53 2.81 -2.57 12.11
N LEU A 54 1.97 -3.14 11.24
CA LEU A 54 1.05 -2.41 10.41
C LEU A 54 -0.38 -2.69 10.83
N SER A 55 -1.13 -1.62 11.08
CA SER A 55 -2.57 -1.69 11.24
C SER A 55 -3.25 -1.95 9.89
N ALA A 56 -4.41 -2.62 9.91
CA ALA A 56 -5.19 -2.90 8.70
C ALA A 56 -5.48 -1.63 7.86
N LEU A 57 -5.76 -0.50 8.51
CA LEU A 57 -5.98 0.80 7.86
C LEU A 57 -4.72 1.35 7.19
N GLN A 58 -3.56 1.27 7.86
CA GLN A 58 -2.28 1.73 7.31
C GLN A 58 -1.89 0.91 6.08
N ARG A 59 -2.10 -0.41 6.16
CA ARG A 59 -1.89 -1.34 5.06
C ARG A 59 -2.78 -1.00 3.86
N HIS A 60 -4.08 -0.85 4.09
CA HIS A 60 -5.02 -0.50 3.01
C HIS A 60 -4.68 0.85 2.37
N HIS A 61 -4.29 1.85 3.18
CA HIS A 61 -3.90 3.16 2.65
C HIS A 61 -2.61 3.09 1.84
N LEU A 62 -1.61 2.34 2.31
CA LEU A 62 -0.37 2.08 1.57
C LEU A 62 -0.65 1.37 0.24
N GLU A 63 -1.47 0.31 0.27
CA GLU A 63 -1.89 -0.43 -0.93
C GLU A 63 -2.64 0.47 -1.91
N ARG A 64 -3.48 1.40 -1.42
CA ARG A 64 -4.19 2.36 -2.25
C ARG A 64 -3.24 3.32 -2.97
N ILE A 65 -2.22 3.84 -2.27
CA ILE A 65 -1.24 4.74 -2.89
C ILE A 65 -0.37 3.96 -3.89
N ALA A 66 0.11 2.78 -3.51
CA ALA A 66 0.91 1.94 -4.40
C ALA A 66 0.14 1.50 -5.66
N ASN A 67 -1.14 1.13 -5.53
CA ASN A 67 -1.99 0.72 -6.64
C ASN A 67 -2.70 1.88 -7.35
N ASN A 68 -2.31 3.14 -7.10
CA ASN A 68 -2.89 4.30 -7.80
C ASN A 68 -2.58 4.29 -9.33
N LEU A 69 -1.87 3.27 -9.82
CA LEU A 69 -1.69 2.94 -11.23
C LEU A 69 -2.88 2.18 -11.87
N GLU A 70 -3.80 1.59 -11.10
CA GLU A 70 -4.88 0.73 -11.64
C GLU A 70 -6.25 1.41 -11.82
N SER A 71 -6.27 2.75 -11.91
CA SER A 71 -7.45 3.48 -12.42
C SER A 71 -7.33 3.90 -13.88
N THR A 72 -6.39 3.32 -14.65
CA THR A 72 -6.60 3.17 -16.10
C THR A 72 -7.67 2.12 -16.33
N HIS A 73 -8.91 2.56 -16.13
CA HIS A 73 -10.12 1.94 -16.65
C HIS A 73 -9.89 1.39 -18.07
N VAL A 74 -9.55 0.11 -18.20
CA VAL A 74 -10.15 -0.70 -19.27
C VAL A 74 -11.59 -0.89 -18.83
N ARG A 75 -12.40 0.17 -18.99
CA ARG A 75 -13.84 -0.01 -19.19
C ARG A 75 -13.93 -0.87 -20.43
N LYS A 76 -14.02 -2.19 -20.25
CA LYS A 76 -14.59 -3.07 -21.26
C LYS A 76 -15.99 -2.53 -21.49
N ARG A 77 -16.11 -1.61 -22.45
CA ARG A 77 -17.40 -1.21 -23.00
C ARG A 77 -18.03 -2.51 -23.41
N HIS A 78 -19.10 -2.89 -22.72
CA HIS A 78 -19.99 -3.95 -23.14
C HIS A 78 -20.39 -3.61 -24.59
N HIS A 79 -19.75 -4.26 -25.55
CA HIS A 79 -20.18 -4.20 -26.93
C HIS A 79 -21.46 -5.03 -26.96
N ARG A 80 -22.59 -4.34 -26.87
CA ARG A 80 -23.90 -4.91 -27.19
C ARG A 80 -23.87 -5.23 -28.69
N PRO A 81 -23.91 -6.51 -29.13
CA PRO A 81 -24.21 -6.76 -30.53
C PRO A 81 -25.66 -6.34 -30.74
N ALA A 82 -25.85 -5.40 -31.65
CA ALA A 82 -27.15 -5.07 -32.20
C ALA A 82 -27.25 -5.74 -33.58
N ALA A 83 -28.43 -6.33 -33.82
CA ALA A 83 -28.89 -7.05 -35.01
C ALA A 83 -28.46 -8.52 -35.09
#